data_AF-R9IZJ4-F1
#
_entry.id   AF-R9IZJ4-F1
#
_cell.length_a   1.000
_cell.length_b   1.000
_cell.length_c   1.000
_cell.angle_alpha   90.00
_cell.angle_beta   90.00
_cell.angle_gamma   90.00
#
_symmetry.space_group_name_H-M   'P 1'
#
loop_
_entity.id
_entity.type
_entity.pdbx_description
1 polymer ?
#
loop_
_entity_poly.entity_id
_entity_poly.type
_entity_poly.pdbx_seq_one_letter_code
_entity_poly.pdbx_strand_id
1 'polypeptide(L)'
;MFLTDRKLERRISEIEKYRYRDIIEFHNFDAVEDNQGVVNPQIPNFHGCEMIETGETWKGRDRFLWLHKNIQIPSEWKGRKIVGIFDFGNTGGGNNSGFESMAYINGEMYQGVDVNHKELFFDQALCGTKVDVTFRLWSGLEGGGVPKEQEHRIARADLAWLDEKTDDFYYMASMVWQTIEELDDLNPVQHELRKALDHACHCIDWSYPGSEGFYESVHQADDELNKSIDSMDKNSMINVYCVGHTHIDVAWLWRLKHTREKCSRSFSTVFRLMELYPEYIFLQTQPQLYEGRIS
;
A
#
# COMPACT_ATOMS: atom_id res chain seq x y z
N MET A 1 -8.56 -1.33 -32.80
CA MET A 1 -8.19 -0.50 -31.64
C MET A 1 -8.76 -1.11 -30.35
N PHE A 2 -10.08 -1.16 -30.14
CA PHE A 2 -10.71 -1.72 -28.91
C PHE A 2 -10.24 -3.10 -28.40
N LEU A 3 -9.83 -4.04 -29.28
CA LEU A 3 -9.36 -5.37 -28.87
C LEU A 3 -7.91 -5.36 -28.33
N THR A 4 -7.06 -4.49 -28.87
CA THR A 4 -5.67 -4.33 -28.42
C THR A 4 -5.65 -3.68 -27.03
N ASP A 5 -6.49 -2.68 -26.85
CA ASP A 5 -6.64 -1.87 -25.64
C ASP A 5 -7.02 -2.71 -24.42
N ARG A 6 -8.09 -3.50 -24.54
CA ARG A 6 -8.51 -4.46 -23.50
C ARG A 6 -7.46 -5.53 -23.22
N LYS A 7 -6.65 -5.89 -24.22
CA LYS A 7 -5.56 -6.85 -24.03
C LYS A 7 -4.45 -6.22 -23.19
N LEU A 8 -4.05 -4.98 -23.46
CA LEU A 8 -3.01 -4.26 -22.71
C LEU A 8 -3.41 -4.05 -21.25
N GLU A 9 -4.61 -3.52 -21.01
CA GLU A 9 -5.16 -3.34 -19.65
C GLU A 9 -5.12 -4.65 -18.85
N ARG A 10 -5.58 -5.75 -19.47
CA ARG A 10 -5.55 -7.07 -18.84
C ARG A 10 -4.12 -7.55 -18.57
N ARG A 11 -3.16 -7.34 -19.47
CA ARG A 11 -1.77 -7.73 -19.25
C ARG A 11 -1.14 -6.97 -18.08
N ILE A 12 -1.37 -5.67 -17.99
CA ILE A 12 -0.92 -4.84 -16.87
C ILE A 12 -1.49 -5.37 -15.56
N SER A 13 -2.80 -5.67 -15.54
CA SER A 13 -3.50 -6.21 -14.36
C SER A 13 -2.97 -7.60 -13.96
N GLU A 14 -2.57 -8.42 -14.92
CA GLU A 14 -1.98 -9.74 -14.65
C GLU A 14 -0.58 -9.60 -13.99
N ILE A 15 0.22 -8.60 -14.37
CA ILE A 15 1.57 -8.37 -13.81
C ILE A 15 1.52 -7.99 -12.33
N GLU A 16 0.48 -7.28 -11.86
CA GLU A 16 0.34 -6.84 -10.46
C GLU A 16 0.64 -7.96 -9.44
N LYS A 17 0.19 -9.18 -9.74
CA LYS A 17 0.33 -10.34 -8.85
C LYS A 17 1.77 -10.88 -8.77
N TYR A 18 2.60 -10.55 -9.74
CA TYR A 18 3.98 -11.05 -9.84
C TYR A 18 5.01 -10.08 -9.27
N ARG A 19 4.60 -8.88 -8.84
CA ARG A 19 5.46 -7.88 -8.18
C ARG A 19 6.15 -8.43 -6.92
N TYR A 20 5.51 -9.38 -6.24
CA TYR A 20 6.00 -9.98 -5.00
C TYR A 20 6.55 -11.38 -5.25
N ARG A 21 7.75 -11.65 -4.73
CA ARG A 21 8.45 -12.92 -4.89
C ARG A 21 8.71 -13.59 -3.54
N ASP A 22 8.79 -14.92 -3.57
CA ASP A 22 8.96 -15.80 -2.42
C ASP A 22 7.96 -15.52 -1.29
N ILE A 23 6.68 -15.42 -1.64
CA ILE A 23 5.61 -15.08 -0.70
C ILE A 23 5.54 -16.11 0.44
N ILE A 24 5.66 -15.63 1.67
CA ILE A 24 5.40 -16.35 2.90
C ILE A 24 4.05 -15.87 3.44
N GLU A 25 3.04 -16.72 3.34
CA GLU A 25 1.70 -16.43 3.83
C GLU A 25 1.62 -16.56 5.36
N PHE A 26 0.99 -15.59 6.01
CA PHE A 26 0.64 -15.65 7.42
C PHE A 26 -0.82 -16.05 7.57
N HIS A 27 -1.05 -17.20 8.20
CA HIS A 27 -2.40 -17.75 8.35
C HIS A 27 -3.12 -17.31 9.63
N ASN A 28 -2.42 -16.66 10.57
CA ASN A 28 -3.00 -16.21 11.83
C ASN A 28 -2.21 -15.08 12.48
N PHE A 29 -2.87 -14.40 13.41
CA PHE A 29 -2.28 -13.42 14.32
C PHE A 29 -2.73 -13.69 15.75
N ASP A 30 -1.84 -13.41 16.69
CA ASP A 30 -2.20 -13.23 18.09
C ASP A 30 -3.07 -11.98 18.22
N ALA A 31 -4.22 -12.08 18.88
CA ALA A 31 -5.26 -11.06 18.87
C ALA A 31 -5.71 -10.66 20.29
N VAL A 32 -5.77 -9.35 20.56
CA VAL A 32 -6.22 -8.79 21.84
C VAL A 32 -7.11 -7.57 21.60
N GLU A 33 -8.35 -7.59 22.10
CA GLU A 33 -9.20 -6.39 22.09
C GLU A 33 -8.62 -5.29 23.01
N ASP A 34 -8.52 -4.07 22.49
CA ASP A 34 -8.04 -2.92 23.23
C ASP A 34 -9.18 -2.25 24.00
N ASN A 35 -9.08 -2.33 25.32
CA ASN A 35 -10.02 -1.72 26.26
C ASN A 35 -9.39 -0.55 27.06
N GLN A 36 -8.22 -0.04 26.65
CA GLN A 36 -7.49 0.99 27.39
C GLN A 36 -8.15 2.38 27.28
N GLY A 37 -8.88 2.65 26.20
CA GLY A 37 -9.68 3.88 26.04
C GLY A 37 -8.87 5.18 25.89
N VAL A 38 -7.55 5.09 25.70
CA VAL A 38 -6.65 6.23 25.53
C VAL A 38 -6.17 6.37 24.08
N VAL A 39 -5.77 7.58 23.71
CA VAL A 39 -5.10 7.86 22.43
C VAL A 39 -3.64 7.43 22.57
N ASN A 40 -3.16 6.59 21.65
CA ASN A 40 -1.83 5.93 21.68
C ASN A 40 -1.61 5.06 22.95
N PRO A 41 -2.35 3.93 23.07
CA PRO A 41 -2.18 3.02 24.19
C PRO A 41 -0.84 2.28 24.16
N GLN A 42 -0.48 1.69 25.29
CA GLN A 42 0.66 0.78 25.37
C GLN A 42 0.33 -0.52 24.62
N ILE A 43 1.33 -1.08 23.93
CA ILE A 43 1.19 -2.38 23.27
C ILE A 43 0.92 -3.45 24.36
N PRO A 44 -0.16 -4.25 24.25
CA PRO A 44 -0.49 -5.25 25.25
C PRO A 44 0.49 -6.44 25.21
N ASN A 45 0.43 -7.28 26.24
CA ASN A 45 1.10 -8.58 26.20
C ASN A 45 0.22 -9.58 25.44
N PHE A 46 0.80 -10.30 24.49
CA PHE A 46 0.13 -11.31 23.67
C PHE A 46 0.25 -12.74 24.24
N HIS A 47 0.77 -12.91 25.45
CA HIS A 47 0.90 -14.24 26.04
C HIS A 47 -0.47 -14.86 26.39
N GLY A 48 -0.81 -15.97 25.72
CA GLY A 48 -2.05 -16.71 25.96
C GLY A 48 -3.31 -16.01 25.46
N CYS A 49 -3.17 -15.08 24.50
CA CYS A 49 -4.31 -14.42 23.87
C CYS A 49 -5.01 -15.33 22.86
N GLU A 50 -6.16 -14.86 22.37
CA GLU A 50 -6.87 -15.52 21.27
C GLU A 50 -6.10 -15.36 19.97
N MET A 51 -6.39 -16.21 18.99
CA MET A 51 -5.86 -16.09 17.64
C MET A 51 -6.99 -15.71 16.69
N ILE A 52 -6.67 -14.90 15.68
CA ILE A 52 -7.54 -14.66 14.53
C ILE A 52 -6.87 -15.21 13.28
N GLU A 53 -7.61 -15.95 12.46
CA GLU A 53 -7.08 -16.53 11.22
C GLU A 53 -7.22 -15.58 10.03
N THR A 54 -6.32 -15.70 9.07
CA THR A 54 -6.47 -15.03 7.77
C THR A 54 -7.68 -15.62 7.06
N GLY A 55 -8.63 -14.76 6.70
CA GLY A 55 -9.93 -15.09 6.15
C GLY A 55 -11.07 -14.89 7.15
N GLU A 56 -10.78 -14.83 8.45
CA GLU A 56 -11.77 -14.54 9.50
C GLU A 56 -12.16 -13.06 9.53
N THR A 57 -13.28 -12.82 10.20
CA THR A 57 -13.91 -11.52 10.28
C THR A 57 -13.99 -11.03 11.72
N TRP A 58 -13.49 -9.83 11.95
CA TRP A 58 -13.69 -9.06 13.17
C TRP A 58 -14.78 -8.00 12.98
N LYS A 59 -15.69 -7.87 13.96
CA LYS A 59 -16.82 -6.92 13.89
C LYS A 59 -16.87 -6.04 15.12
N GLY A 60 -17.30 -4.79 14.92
CA GLY A 60 -17.54 -3.88 16.02
C GLY A 60 -17.82 -2.46 15.56
N ARG A 61 -18.25 -1.62 16.50
CA ARG A 61 -18.39 -0.19 16.29
C ARG A 61 -17.52 0.56 17.28
N ASP A 62 -16.62 1.41 16.78
CA ASP A 62 -15.59 2.08 17.58
C ASP A 62 -14.77 1.17 18.49
N ARG A 63 -14.44 -0.03 18.02
CA ARG A 63 -13.58 -0.98 18.73
C ARG A 63 -12.17 -0.94 18.17
N PHE A 64 -11.25 -1.48 18.94
CA PHE A 64 -9.84 -1.57 18.58
C PHE A 64 -9.36 -3.00 18.82
N LEU A 65 -8.58 -3.52 17.87
CA LEU A 65 -8.02 -4.86 17.93
C LEU A 65 -6.51 -4.76 17.71
N TRP A 66 -5.75 -5.31 18.65
CA TRP A 66 -4.33 -5.53 18.47
C TRP A 66 -4.12 -6.87 17.80
N LEU A 67 -3.38 -6.88 16.69
CA LEU A 67 -2.89 -8.07 16.02
C LEU A 67 -1.37 -8.12 16.16
N HIS A 68 -0.82 -9.29 16.46
CA HIS A 68 0.62 -9.45 16.62
C HIS A 68 1.12 -10.71 15.94
N LYS A 69 2.31 -10.60 15.38
CA LYS A 69 3.04 -11.74 14.85
C LYS A 69 4.55 -11.54 14.98
N ASN A 70 5.20 -12.59 15.46
CA ASN A 70 6.63 -12.76 15.34
C ASN A 70 6.96 -13.32 13.95
N ILE A 71 7.72 -12.58 13.15
CA ILE A 71 8.14 -13.00 11.81
C ILE A 71 9.65 -13.22 11.76
N GLN A 72 10.09 -14.13 10.91
CA GLN A 72 11.51 -14.32 10.58
C GLN A 72 11.73 -13.83 9.16
N ILE A 73 12.53 -12.78 8.98
CA ILE A 73 12.89 -12.33 7.65
C ILE A 73 13.99 -13.25 7.11
N PRO A 74 13.82 -13.86 5.93
CA PRO A 74 14.84 -14.71 5.32
C PRO A 74 16.14 -13.95 5.02
N SER A 75 17.28 -14.58 5.31
CA SER A 75 18.61 -13.97 5.12
C SER A 75 19.03 -13.90 3.65
N GLU A 76 18.47 -14.77 2.81
CA GLU A 76 18.65 -14.86 1.37
C GLU A 76 18.08 -13.64 0.63
N TRP A 77 17.21 -12.85 1.26
CA TRP A 77 16.65 -11.63 0.69
C TRP A 77 17.53 -10.40 0.90
N LYS A 78 18.76 -10.58 1.37
CA LYS A 78 19.70 -9.48 1.56
C LYS A 78 19.92 -8.70 0.25
N GLY A 79 19.70 -7.39 0.30
CA GLY A 79 19.81 -6.52 -0.87
C GLY A 79 18.56 -6.48 -1.76
N ARG A 80 17.48 -7.19 -1.39
CA ARG A 80 16.16 -7.11 -2.06
C ARG A 80 15.21 -6.29 -1.20
N LYS A 81 14.25 -5.59 -1.81
CA LYS A 81 13.28 -4.74 -1.08
C LYS A 81 12.25 -5.61 -0.34
N ILE A 82 12.40 -5.77 0.98
CA ILE A 82 11.53 -6.61 1.81
C ILE A 82 10.22 -5.89 2.11
N VAL A 83 9.10 -6.57 1.92
CA VAL A 83 7.76 -5.98 2.05
C VAL A 83 6.78 -6.93 2.71
N GLY A 84 5.96 -6.39 3.62
CA GLY A 84 4.79 -7.07 4.15
C GLY A 84 3.53 -6.54 3.46
N ILE A 85 2.62 -7.43 3.09
CA ILE A 85 1.35 -7.06 2.45
C ILE A 85 0.22 -7.42 3.41
N PHE A 86 -0.45 -6.39 3.94
CA PHE A 86 -1.49 -6.55 4.95
C PHE A 86 -2.77 -5.88 4.47
N ASP A 87 -3.79 -6.71 4.23
CA ASP A 87 -5.14 -6.28 3.88
C ASP A 87 -6.09 -6.78 4.96
N PHE A 88 -6.53 -5.88 5.84
CA PHE A 88 -7.48 -6.21 6.90
C PHE A 88 -8.94 -5.96 6.47
N GLY A 89 -9.19 -5.88 5.16
CA GLY A 89 -10.51 -5.99 4.56
C GLY A 89 -11.25 -4.67 4.41
N ASN A 90 -12.43 -4.73 3.80
CA ASN A 90 -13.21 -3.53 3.48
C ASN A 90 -14.55 -3.53 4.23
N THR A 91 -14.88 -2.38 4.82
CA THR A 91 -16.20 -2.08 5.41
C THR A 91 -17.10 -1.25 4.51
N GLY A 92 -16.95 -1.26 3.19
CA GLY A 92 -17.99 -0.79 2.25
C GLY A 92 -17.52 0.19 1.18
N GLY A 93 -18.42 1.07 0.74
CA GLY A 93 -18.15 2.08 -0.29
C GLY A 93 -17.99 3.49 0.29
N GLY A 94 -17.07 4.26 -0.28
CA GLY A 94 -16.72 5.63 0.13
C GLY A 94 -15.58 5.67 1.16
N ASN A 95 -14.79 6.74 1.17
CA ASN A 95 -13.54 6.91 1.96
C ASN A 95 -13.69 6.82 3.51
N ASN A 96 -14.86 6.44 4.03
CA ASN A 96 -15.15 6.26 5.47
C ASN A 96 -15.31 4.79 5.86
N SER A 97 -14.97 3.87 4.96
CA SER A 97 -15.36 2.47 5.07
C SER A 97 -14.21 1.49 4.81
N GLY A 98 -12.97 1.95 4.68
CA GLY A 98 -11.79 1.08 4.68
C GLY A 98 -11.33 0.73 6.10
N PHE A 99 -10.56 -0.35 6.25
CA PHE A 99 -9.84 -0.60 7.48
C PHE A 99 -8.79 0.49 7.71
N GLU A 100 -8.54 0.81 8.99
CA GLU A 100 -7.49 1.73 9.39
C GLU A 100 -6.68 1.06 10.51
N SER A 101 -5.37 1.00 10.34
CA SER A 101 -4.48 0.44 11.36
C SER A 101 -3.17 1.21 11.48
N MET A 102 -2.57 1.14 12.66
CA MET A 102 -1.19 1.58 12.90
C MET A 102 -0.31 0.35 13.04
N ALA A 103 0.77 0.28 12.25
CA ALA A 103 1.80 -0.74 12.38
C ALA A 103 2.90 -0.29 13.35
N TYR A 104 3.38 -1.24 14.14
CA TYR A 104 4.51 -1.12 15.04
C TYR A 104 5.50 -2.23 14.72
N ILE A 105 6.78 -1.86 14.62
CA ILE A 105 7.88 -2.78 14.35
C ILE A 105 8.81 -2.79 15.56
N ASN A 106 9.03 -3.96 16.17
CA ASN A 106 9.83 -4.11 17.39
C ASN A 106 9.39 -3.17 18.52
N GLY A 107 8.08 -2.92 18.62
CA GLY A 107 7.47 -2.04 19.62
C GLY A 107 7.42 -0.55 19.27
N GLU A 108 8.12 -0.12 18.23
CA GLU A 108 8.16 1.28 17.80
C GLU A 108 7.10 1.55 16.72
N MET A 109 6.48 2.72 16.78
CA MET A 109 5.49 3.16 15.78
C MET A 109 6.17 3.30 14.41
N TYR A 110 5.55 2.74 13.37
CA TYR A 110 6.21 2.60 12.07
C TYR A 110 5.46 3.31 10.93
N GLN A 111 4.24 2.88 10.62
CA GLN A 111 3.48 3.39 9.47
C GLN A 111 1.98 3.13 9.67
N GLY A 112 1.12 3.98 9.10
CA GLY A 112 -0.26 3.62 8.87
C GLY A 112 -0.39 2.52 7.81
N VAL A 113 -1.24 1.54 8.07
CA VAL A 113 -1.66 0.52 7.09
C VAL A 113 -3.17 0.58 6.96
N ASP A 114 -3.64 0.83 5.74
CA ASP A 114 -5.05 1.07 5.43
C ASP A 114 -5.42 0.53 4.04
N VAL A 115 -6.67 0.74 3.64
CA VAL A 115 -7.20 0.26 2.35
C VAL A 115 -6.42 0.75 1.12
N ASN A 116 -5.75 1.90 1.21
CA ASN A 116 -4.95 2.48 0.13
C ASN A 116 -3.45 2.19 0.30
N HIS A 117 -3.00 1.91 1.52
CA HIS A 117 -1.60 1.64 1.86
C HIS A 117 -1.48 0.29 2.57
N LYS A 118 -1.44 -0.79 1.78
CA LYS A 118 -1.36 -2.18 2.29
C LYS A 118 0.07 -2.71 2.41
N GLU A 119 1.02 -2.00 1.82
CA GLU A 119 2.44 -2.37 1.79
C GLU A 119 3.18 -1.75 2.99
N LEU A 120 3.99 -2.57 3.65
CA LEU A 120 4.86 -2.20 4.76
C LEU A 120 6.30 -2.58 4.43
N PHE A 121 7.12 -1.60 4.04
CA PHE A 121 8.50 -1.82 3.63
C PHE A 121 9.45 -1.89 4.82
N PHE A 122 10.14 -3.01 4.99
CA PHE A 122 11.08 -3.22 6.09
C PHE A 122 12.49 -2.69 5.76
N ASP A 123 13.21 -2.24 6.80
CA ASP A 123 14.62 -1.86 6.67
C ASP A 123 15.50 -3.08 6.33
N GLN A 124 16.49 -2.90 5.44
CA GLN A 124 17.48 -3.92 5.11
C GLN A 124 18.23 -4.45 6.35
N ALA A 125 18.39 -3.63 7.39
CA ALA A 125 19.02 -4.03 8.64
C ALA A 125 18.27 -5.15 9.39
N LEU A 126 16.98 -5.36 9.08
CA LEU A 126 16.16 -6.43 9.66
C LEU A 126 16.26 -7.75 8.87
N CYS A 127 16.97 -7.77 7.74
CA CYS A 127 17.17 -8.99 6.97
C CYS A 127 17.89 -10.06 7.79
N GLY A 128 17.34 -11.28 7.83
CA GLY A 128 17.89 -12.39 8.60
C GLY A 128 17.56 -12.35 10.10
N THR A 129 16.82 -11.35 10.60
CA THR A 129 16.46 -11.24 12.01
C THR A 129 15.01 -11.67 12.27
N LYS A 130 14.71 -11.92 13.54
CA LYS A 130 13.33 -11.96 14.02
C LYS A 130 12.82 -10.54 14.17
N VAL A 131 11.57 -10.31 13.81
CA VAL A 131 10.91 -9.01 13.87
C VAL A 131 9.53 -9.20 14.48
N ASP A 132 9.22 -8.37 15.47
CA ASP A 132 7.87 -8.28 16.03
C ASP A 132 7.07 -7.30 15.18
N VAL A 133 6.00 -7.78 14.54
CA VAL A 133 5.07 -6.96 13.77
C VAL A 133 3.74 -6.91 14.50
N THR A 134 3.33 -5.70 14.89
CA THR A 134 2.09 -5.48 15.64
C THR A 134 1.24 -4.44 14.92
N PHE A 135 -0.06 -4.70 14.79
CA PHE A 135 -1.02 -3.76 14.25
C PHE A 135 -2.06 -3.39 15.29
N ARG A 136 -2.44 -2.11 15.33
CA ARG A 136 -3.62 -1.66 16.07
C ARG A 136 -4.69 -1.25 15.07
N LEU A 137 -5.68 -2.11 14.87
CA LEU A 137 -6.81 -1.89 13.98
C LEU A 137 -7.88 -1.09 14.70
N TRP A 138 -8.52 -0.17 13.99
CA TRP A 138 -9.73 0.50 14.45
C TRP A 138 -10.91 0.05 13.61
N SER A 139 -12.00 -0.36 14.26
CA SER A 139 -13.18 -0.84 13.56
C SER A 139 -13.89 0.27 12.79
N GLY A 140 -13.61 1.54 13.10
CA GLY A 140 -14.24 2.67 12.43
C GLY A 140 -15.62 3.03 12.96
N LEU A 141 -16.20 4.04 12.32
CA LEU A 141 -17.55 4.54 12.51
C LEU A 141 -18.25 4.59 11.16
N GLU A 142 -19.58 4.58 11.17
CA GLU A 142 -20.45 4.54 9.99
C GLU A 142 -20.36 5.73 9.02
N GLY A 143 -19.58 6.76 9.33
CA GLY A 143 -19.52 7.96 8.50
C GLY A 143 -20.80 8.81 8.55
N GLY A 144 -21.51 8.77 9.69
CA GLY A 144 -22.81 9.43 9.88
C GLY A 144 -24.02 8.52 9.70
N GLY A 145 -25.20 9.02 10.03
CA GLY A 145 -26.43 8.22 10.02
C GLY A 145 -26.61 7.35 11.27
N VAL A 146 -27.29 6.22 11.12
CA VAL A 146 -27.63 5.33 12.24
C VAL A 146 -26.39 4.51 12.63
N PRO A 147 -26.04 4.46 13.93
CA PRO A 147 -24.99 3.60 14.45
C PRO A 147 -25.11 2.16 13.96
N LYS A 148 -24.04 1.65 13.32
CA LYS A 148 -23.95 0.26 12.87
C LYS A 148 -22.57 -0.32 13.12
N GLU A 149 -22.51 -1.63 13.30
CA GLU A 149 -21.25 -2.36 13.34
C GLU A 149 -20.55 -2.29 11.97
N GLN A 150 -19.24 -2.26 12.04
CA GLN A 150 -18.34 -2.37 10.91
C GLN A 150 -17.73 -3.79 10.92
N GLU A 151 -17.45 -4.31 9.73
CA GLU A 151 -17.02 -5.69 9.47
C GLU A 151 -15.68 -5.76 8.72
N HIS A 152 -14.60 -6.12 9.42
CA HIS A 152 -13.26 -6.20 8.86
C HIS A 152 -12.86 -7.64 8.67
N ARG A 153 -12.49 -8.02 7.45
CA ARG A 153 -12.01 -9.37 7.13
C ARG A 153 -10.51 -9.34 6.97
N ILE A 154 -9.77 -10.15 7.71
CA ILE A 154 -8.32 -10.31 7.52
C ILE A 154 -8.09 -10.97 6.16
N ALA A 155 -8.04 -10.19 5.08
CA ALA A 155 -8.13 -10.68 3.72
C ALA A 155 -6.79 -11.19 3.20
N ARG A 156 -5.68 -10.56 3.62
CA ARG A 156 -4.32 -10.92 3.22
C ARG A 156 -3.31 -10.53 4.28
N ALA A 157 -2.32 -11.38 4.49
CA ALA A 157 -1.20 -11.12 5.38
C ALA A 157 0.01 -11.91 4.89
N ASP A 158 0.94 -11.24 4.25
CA ASP A 158 2.08 -11.88 3.59
C ASP A 158 3.38 -11.17 3.96
N LEU A 159 4.48 -11.92 3.87
CA LEU A 159 5.83 -11.39 3.82
C LEU A 159 6.49 -11.84 2.51
N ALA A 160 7.09 -10.92 1.78
CA ALA A 160 7.73 -11.17 0.50
C ALA A 160 8.91 -10.21 0.30
N TRP A 161 9.58 -10.35 -0.83
CA TRP A 161 10.37 -9.25 -1.38
C TRP A 161 9.77 -8.76 -2.68
N LEU A 162 9.91 -7.47 -2.95
CA LEU A 162 9.42 -6.79 -4.13
C LEU A 162 10.45 -6.91 -5.25
N ASP A 163 10.05 -7.48 -6.39
CA ASP A 163 10.84 -7.47 -7.62
C ASP A 163 10.73 -6.07 -8.25
N GLU A 164 11.73 -5.24 -7.99
CA GLU A 164 11.70 -3.80 -8.31
C GLU A 164 11.50 -3.53 -9.81
N LYS A 165 12.04 -4.39 -10.68
CA LYS A 165 11.86 -4.29 -12.13
C LYS A 165 10.44 -4.64 -12.58
N THR A 166 9.84 -5.65 -11.96
CA THR A 166 8.44 -6.02 -12.21
C THR A 166 7.48 -4.95 -11.67
N ASP A 167 7.83 -4.37 -10.52
CA ASP A 167 7.11 -3.25 -9.90
C ASP A 167 7.13 -1.99 -10.78
N ASP A 168 8.32 -1.60 -11.25
CA ASP A 168 8.50 -0.45 -12.16
C ASP A 168 7.71 -0.63 -13.45
N PHE A 169 7.83 -1.79 -14.10
CA PHE A 169 7.07 -2.08 -15.31
C PHE A 169 5.56 -1.97 -15.08
N TYR A 170 5.05 -2.53 -13.97
CA TYR A 170 3.63 -2.45 -13.64
C TYR A 170 3.14 -1.01 -13.54
N TYR A 171 3.83 -0.16 -12.77
CA TYR A 171 3.42 1.23 -12.57
C TYR A 171 3.65 2.08 -13.82
N MET A 172 4.77 1.92 -14.52
CA MET A 172 5.05 2.62 -15.77
C MET A 172 4.02 2.25 -16.84
N ALA A 173 3.74 0.96 -17.04
CA ALA A 173 2.73 0.52 -17.99
C ALA A 173 1.32 1.02 -17.61
N SER A 174 0.97 1.01 -16.33
CA SER A 174 -0.29 1.57 -15.83
C SER A 174 -0.41 3.08 -16.10
N MET A 175 0.66 3.84 -15.84
CA MET A 175 0.71 5.28 -16.09
C MET A 175 0.59 5.59 -17.59
N VAL A 176 1.32 4.86 -18.43
CA VAL A 176 1.24 4.99 -19.89
C VAL A 176 -0.17 4.67 -20.39
N TRP A 177 -0.78 3.60 -19.88
CA TRP A 177 -2.16 3.23 -20.22
C TRP A 177 -3.17 4.32 -19.84
N GLN A 178 -3.13 4.81 -18.61
CA GLN A 178 -4.02 5.91 -18.16
C GLN A 178 -3.79 7.19 -18.98
N THR A 179 -2.54 7.49 -19.33
CA THR A 179 -2.22 8.64 -20.19
C THR A 179 -2.83 8.49 -21.58
N ILE A 180 -2.80 7.29 -22.15
CA ILE A 180 -3.43 6.99 -23.45
C ILE A 180 -4.95 7.23 -23.40
N GLU A 181 -5.61 6.89 -22.29
CA GLU A 181 -7.06 7.09 -22.11
C GLU A 181 -7.46 8.58 -21.98
N GLU A 182 -6.57 9.41 -21.43
CA GLU A 182 -6.80 10.85 -21.28
C GLU A 182 -6.47 11.67 -22.54
N LEU A 183 -5.59 11.17 -23.41
CA LEU A 183 -5.19 11.86 -24.64
C LEU A 183 -6.20 11.62 -25.78
N ASP A 184 -6.41 12.67 -26.59
CA ASP A 184 -7.23 12.59 -27.81
C ASP A 184 -6.68 11.56 -28.82
N ASP A 185 -7.58 10.83 -29.49
CA ASP A 185 -7.23 9.78 -30.46
C ASP A 185 -6.44 10.28 -31.69
N LEU A 186 -6.50 11.58 -31.99
CA LEU A 186 -5.74 12.20 -33.08
C LEU A 186 -4.37 12.71 -32.61
N ASN A 187 -4.04 12.57 -31.33
CA ASN A 187 -2.75 13.01 -30.79
C ASN A 187 -1.63 12.01 -31.16
N PRO A 188 -0.58 12.44 -31.90
CA PRO A 188 0.53 11.57 -32.27
C PRO A 188 1.22 10.90 -31.08
N VAL A 189 1.32 11.60 -29.94
CA VAL A 189 1.92 11.07 -28.71
C VAL A 189 1.13 9.88 -28.19
N GLN A 190 -0.21 9.91 -28.28
CA GLN A 190 -1.06 8.78 -27.87
C GLN A 190 -0.70 7.52 -28.67
N HIS A 191 -0.48 7.64 -29.98
CA HIS A 191 -0.08 6.53 -30.83
C HIS A 191 1.33 6.00 -30.52
N GLU A 192 2.28 6.89 -30.24
CA GLU A 192 3.65 6.51 -29.85
C GLU A 192 3.66 5.76 -28.52
N LEU A 193 2.96 6.27 -27.50
CA LEU A 193 2.78 5.63 -26.20
C LEU A 193 2.15 4.24 -26.34
N ARG A 194 1.06 4.13 -27.12
CA ARG A 194 0.38 2.85 -27.35
C ARG A 194 1.29 1.83 -28.02
N LYS A 195 2.10 2.27 -28.99
CA LYS A 195 3.05 1.40 -29.68
C LYS A 195 4.17 0.95 -28.75
N ALA A 196 4.72 1.85 -27.93
CA ALA A 196 5.74 1.53 -26.94
C ALA A 196 5.24 0.49 -25.94
N LEU A 197 4.04 0.72 -25.38
CA LEU A 197 3.40 -0.20 -24.44
C LEU A 197 3.12 -1.58 -25.08
N ASP A 198 2.55 -1.60 -26.29
CA ASP A 198 2.27 -2.85 -27.00
C ASP A 198 3.56 -3.64 -27.31
N HIS A 199 4.63 -2.96 -27.74
CA HIS A 199 5.92 -3.59 -27.97
C HIS A 199 6.52 -4.17 -26.68
N ALA A 200 6.53 -3.42 -25.58
CA ALA A 200 7.03 -3.90 -24.30
C ALA A 200 6.24 -5.11 -23.80
N CYS A 201 4.90 -5.07 -23.89
CA CYS A 201 4.06 -6.21 -23.52
C CYS A 201 4.28 -7.46 -24.38
N HIS A 202 4.77 -7.31 -25.63
CA HIS A 202 5.13 -8.45 -26.48
C HIS A 202 6.44 -9.14 -26.07
N CYS A 203 7.31 -8.48 -25.30
CA CYS A 203 8.52 -9.10 -24.77
C CYS A 203 8.22 -10.15 -23.68
N ILE A 204 7.09 -10.02 -22.99
CA ILE A 204 6.76 -10.84 -21.82
C ILE A 204 6.38 -12.27 -22.25
N ASP A 205 7.14 -13.26 -21.76
CA ASP A 205 6.90 -14.68 -21.98
C ASP A 205 5.90 -15.24 -20.97
N TRP A 206 4.65 -15.39 -21.41
CA TRP A 206 3.56 -15.93 -20.60
C TRP A 206 3.50 -17.47 -20.55
N SER A 207 4.51 -18.19 -21.06
CA SER A 207 4.49 -19.66 -21.11
C SER A 207 4.50 -20.29 -19.72
N TYR A 208 5.29 -19.73 -18.80
CA TYR A 208 5.40 -20.19 -17.40
C TYR A 208 5.48 -18.99 -16.45
N PRO A 209 4.34 -18.32 -16.17
CA PRO A 209 4.30 -17.15 -15.30
C PRO A 209 4.86 -17.44 -13.90
N GLY A 210 5.67 -16.52 -13.37
CA GLY A 210 6.38 -16.67 -12.08
C GLY A 210 7.67 -17.49 -12.13
N SER A 211 8.07 -18.03 -13.28
CA SER A 211 9.42 -18.62 -13.46
C SER A 211 10.49 -17.55 -13.64
N GLU A 212 11.78 -17.90 -13.47
CA GLU A 212 12.88 -16.94 -13.73
C GLU A 212 12.85 -16.41 -15.16
N GLY A 213 12.59 -17.26 -16.17
CA GLY A 213 12.48 -16.81 -17.56
C GLY A 213 11.33 -15.83 -17.79
N PHE A 214 10.22 -15.99 -17.06
CA PHE A 214 9.15 -14.98 -17.06
C PHE A 214 9.65 -13.65 -16.48
N TYR A 215 10.31 -13.66 -15.31
CA TYR A 215 10.82 -12.43 -14.69
C TYR A 215 11.88 -11.74 -15.58
N GLU A 216 12.81 -12.48 -16.16
CA GLU A 216 13.77 -11.95 -17.13
C GLU A 216 13.08 -11.28 -18.32
N SER A 217 11.98 -11.87 -18.83
CA SER A 217 11.20 -11.27 -19.92
C SER A 217 10.44 -10.00 -19.51
N VAL A 218 9.98 -9.92 -18.25
CA VAL A 218 9.36 -8.71 -17.69
C VAL A 218 10.41 -7.62 -17.49
N HIS A 219 11.62 -7.97 -17.04
CA HIS A 219 12.73 -7.02 -16.91
C HIS A 219 13.14 -6.45 -18.27
N GLN A 220 13.12 -7.26 -19.32
CA GLN A 220 13.31 -6.79 -20.69
C GLN A 220 12.19 -5.85 -21.14
N ALA A 221 10.94 -6.17 -20.81
CA ALA A 221 9.79 -5.30 -21.11
C ALA A 221 9.90 -3.95 -20.38
N ASP A 222 10.35 -3.97 -19.12
CA ASP A 222 10.65 -2.80 -18.30
C ASP A 222 11.68 -1.88 -18.97
N ASP A 223 12.84 -2.45 -19.31
CA ASP A 223 13.93 -1.70 -19.95
C ASP A 223 13.50 -1.09 -21.30
N GLU A 224 12.78 -1.86 -22.13
CA GLU A 224 12.31 -1.39 -23.43
C GLU A 224 11.23 -0.30 -23.32
N LEU A 225 10.31 -0.41 -22.35
CA LEU A 225 9.29 0.60 -22.12
C LEU A 225 9.93 1.91 -21.64
N ASN A 226 10.74 1.84 -20.59
CA ASN A 226 11.44 2.99 -20.03
C ASN A 226 12.30 3.70 -21.09
N LYS A 227 13.10 2.95 -21.84
CA LYS A 227 13.90 3.49 -22.95
C LYS A 227 13.05 4.16 -24.03
N SER A 228 11.91 3.57 -24.37
CA SER A 228 10.99 4.16 -25.35
C SER A 228 10.44 5.49 -24.86
N ILE A 229 9.95 5.55 -23.62
CA ILE A 229 9.44 6.77 -22.98
C ILE A 229 10.53 7.84 -22.86
N ASP A 230 11.76 7.45 -22.51
CA ASP A 230 12.88 8.39 -22.40
C ASP A 230 13.33 8.96 -23.74
N SER A 231 13.13 8.23 -24.82
CA SER A 231 13.44 8.71 -26.18
C SER A 231 12.40 9.65 -26.77
N MET A 232 11.20 9.72 -26.21
CA MET A 232 10.13 10.60 -26.68
C MET A 232 10.45 12.06 -26.36
N ASP A 233 9.97 12.98 -27.21
CA ASP A 233 10.16 14.41 -26.98
C ASP A 233 9.31 14.88 -25.80
N LYS A 234 9.96 15.49 -24.79
CA LYS A 234 9.35 15.98 -23.54
C LYS A 234 9.27 17.52 -23.51
N ASN A 235 9.23 18.17 -24.67
CA ASN A 235 9.17 19.62 -24.79
C ASN A 235 7.81 20.20 -24.36
N SER A 236 7.73 20.68 -23.12
CA SER A 236 6.60 21.48 -22.61
C SER A 236 7.08 22.86 -22.15
N MET A 237 6.34 23.91 -22.50
CA MET A 237 6.55 25.25 -21.93
C MET A 237 5.92 25.41 -20.54
N ILE A 238 5.14 24.42 -20.09
CA ILE A 238 4.41 24.41 -18.83
C ILE A 238 5.17 23.56 -17.82
N ASN A 239 5.47 24.15 -16.67
CA ASN A 239 6.00 23.43 -15.52
C ASN A 239 4.84 23.09 -14.57
N VAL A 240 4.75 21.83 -14.16
CA VAL A 240 3.81 21.35 -13.15
C VAL A 240 4.59 20.99 -11.89
N TYR A 241 4.18 21.53 -10.75
CA TYR A 241 4.78 21.24 -9.45
C TYR A 241 3.74 20.51 -8.58
N CYS A 242 4.14 19.40 -7.99
CA CYS A 242 3.29 18.58 -7.14
C CYS A 242 3.83 18.59 -5.71
N VAL A 243 2.92 18.63 -4.73
CA VAL A 243 3.24 18.57 -3.30
C VAL A 243 2.27 17.59 -2.63
N GLY A 244 2.77 16.72 -1.77
CA GLY A 244 1.94 15.82 -0.97
C GLY A 244 1.11 16.59 0.06
N HIS A 245 -0.17 16.25 0.21
CA HIS A 245 -1.06 16.87 1.18
C HIS A 245 -2.03 15.83 1.73
N THR A 246 -2.31 15.89 3.04
CA THR A 246 -3.39 15.10 3.66
C THR A 246 -4.35 16.04 4.36
N HIS A 247 -5.58 16.11 3.86
CA HIS A 247 -6.64 16.86 4.52
C HIS A 247 -7.22 16.02 5.66
N ILE A 248 -7.25 16.56 6.88
CA ILE A 248 -7.84 15.88 8.04
C ILE A 248 -8.87 16.79 8.70
N ASP A 249 -10.14 16.39 8.63
CA ASP A 249 -11.17 17.08 9.38
C ASP A 249 -11.01 16.87 10.88
N VAL A 250 -10.96 17.97 11.63
CA VAL A 250 -10.69 17.94 13.08
C VAL A 250 -11.83 17.30 13.85
N ALA A 251 -13.08 17.59 13.48
CA ALA A 251 -14.28 16.99 14.05
C ALA A 251 -15.38 16.98 12.98
N TRP A 252 -15.58 15.83 12.34
CA TRP A 252 -16.58 15.66 11.29
C TRP A 252 -17.48 14.46 11.60
N LEU A 253 -17.11 13.28 11.10
CA LEU A 253 -17.86 12.03 11.31
C LEU A 253 -17.24 11.15 12.40
N TRP A 254 -16.29 11.72 13.16
CA TRP A 254 -15.57 11.07 14.24
C TRP A 254 -15.28 12.06 15.37
N ARG A 255 -14.90 11.51 16.53
CA ARG A 255 -14.53 12.28 17.73
C ARG A 255 -13.09 12.78 17.64
N LEU A 256 -12.77 13.82 18.40
CA LEU A 256 -11.40 14.40 18.48
C LEU A 256 -10.32 13.36 18.79
N LYS A 257 -10.63 12.34 19.62
CA LYS A 257 -9.69 11.23 19.90
C LYS A 257 -9.24 10.50 18.62
N HIS A 258 -10.16 10.30 17.67
CA HIS A 258 -9.86 9.62 16.40
C HIS A 258 -9.08 10.53 15.46
N THR A 259 -9.29 11.84 15.51
CA THR A 259 -8.47 12.80 14.76
C THR A 259 -7.00 12.70 15.16
N ARG A 260 -6.70 12.57 16.45
CA ARG A 260 -5.32 12.37 16.91
C ARG A 260 -4.71 11.07 16.37
N GLU A 261 -5.47 9.99 16.35
CA GLU A 261 -5.02 8.70 15.78
C GLU A 261 -4.86 8.76 14.24
N LYS A 262 -5.77 9.46 13.56
CA LYS A 262 -5.68 9.75 12.12
C LYS A 262 -4.42 10.54 11.80
N CYS A 263 -4.11 11.58 12.57
CA CYS A 263 -2.88 12.34 12.42
C CYS A 263 -1.65 11.46 12.63
N SER A 264 -1.65 10.64 13.68
CA SER A 264 -0.52 9.76 13.99
C SER A 264 -0.22 8.80 12.84
N ARG A 265 -1.24 8.14 12.28
CA ARG A 265 -1.08 7.25 11.12
C ARG A 265 -0.62 8.01 9.89
N SER A 266 -1.31 9.09 9.51
CA SER A 266 -0.96 9.86 8.31
C SER A 266 0.47 10.40 8.38
N PHE A 267 0.89 10.97 9.52
CA PHE A 267 2.23 11.52 9.66
C PHE A 267 3.30 10.43 9.73
N SER A 268 3.05 9.28 10.37
CA SER A 268 3.99 8.15 10.32
C SER A 268 4.22 7.66 8.89
N THR A 269 3.15 7.58 8.07
CA THR A 269 3.26 7.23 6.65
C THR A 269 4.04 8.29 5.87
N VAL A 270 3.77 9.58 6.09
CA VAL A 270 4.51 10.68 5.46
C VAL A 270 6.00 10.62 5.79
N PHE A 271 6.36 10.41 7.06
CA PHE A 271 7.77 10.29 7.45
C PHE A 271 8.43 9.10 6.77
N ARG A 272 7.75 7.95 6.70
CA ARG A 272 8.28 6.79 5.99
C ARG A 272 8.47 7.04 4.50
N LEU A 273 7.52 7.73 3.86
CA LEU A 273 7.64 8.13 2.46
C LEU A 273 8.81 9.10 2.24
N MET A 274 9.05 10.04 3.15
CA MET A 274 10.19 10.96 3.08
C MET A 274 11.54 10.25 3.23
N GLU A 275 11.60 9.17 4.02
CA GLU A 275 12.80 8.33 4.12
C GLU A 275 13.06 7.55 2.83
N LEU A 276 12.00 7.05 2.18
CA LEU A 276 12.09 6.24 0.96
C LEU A 276 12.30 7.10 -0.30
N TYR A 277 11.73 8.30 -0.34
CA TYR A 277 11.72 9.20 -1.49
C TYR A 277 12.17 10.60 -1.04
N PRO A 278 13.48 10.91 -1.03
CA PRO A 278 14.03 12.16 -0.52
C PRO A 278 13.52 13.44 -1.22
N GLU A 279 13.00 13.31 -2.43
CA GLU A 279 12.37 14.37 -3.22
C GLU A 279 10.91 14.65 -2.82
N TYR A 280 10.29 13.81 -1.98
CA TYR A 280 8.91 13.95 -1.55
C TYR A 280 8.74 15.14 -0.60
N ILE A 281 8.05 16.17 -1.08
CA ILE A 281 7.69 17.36 -0.30
C ILE A 281 6.25 17.22 0.20
N PHE A 282 6.05 17.38 1.50
CA PHE A 282 4.74 17.34 2.13
C PHE A 282 4.34 18.70 2.73
N LEU A 283 3.06 19.04 2.57
CA LEU A 283 2.42 20.21 3.15
C LEU A 283 1.25 19.78 4.04
N GLN A 284 1.17 20.35 5.24
CA GLN A 284 -0.02 20.26 6.08
C GLN A 284 -0.41 21.67 6.56
N THR A 285 -1.68 22.02 6.32
CA THR A 285 -2.24 23.37 6.44
C THR A 285 -2.86 23.68 7.80
N GLN A 286 -3.03 22.67 8.66
CA GLN A 286 -3.66 22.81 9.97
C GLN A 286 -2.62 22.71 11.11
N PRO A 287 -2.13 23.82 11.67
CA PRO A 287 -1.07 23.79 12.68
C PRO A 287 -1.46 23.06 13.97
N GLN A 288 -2.76 23.05 14.31
CA GLN A 288 -3.30 22.37 15.50
C GLN A 288 -3.04 20.86 15.50
N LEU A 289 -2.83 20.25 14.32
CA LEU A 289 -2.55 18.83 14.21
C LEU A 289 -1.13 18.48 14.69
N TYR A 290 -0.17 19.42 14.66
CA TYR A 290 1.19 19.19 15.13
C TYR A 290 1.33 19.18 16.65
N GLU A 291 0.53 20.00 17.34
CA GLU A 291 0.66 20.17 18.80
C GLU A 291 0.13 18.96 19.59
N GLY A 292 -0.57 18.01 18.94
CA GLY A 292 -1.27 16.89 19.57
C GLY A 292 -2.40 17.30 20.54
N ARG A 293 -2.50 18.61 20.84
CA ARG A 293 -3.46 19.25 21.73
C ARG A 293 -4.63 19.82 20.94
N ILE A 294 -5.34 18.95 20.25
CA ILE A 294 -6.69 19.27 19.79
C ILE A 294 -7.59 19.23 21.04
N SER A 295 -7.84 20.39 21.67
CA SER A 295 -8.57 20.51 22.95
C SER A 295 -9.98 19.94 22.89
#